data_AF-A0A0G3M596-F1
#
_entry.id   AF-A0A0G3M596-F1
#
_cell.length_a   1.000
_cell.length_b   1.000
_cell.length_c   1.000
_cell.angle_alpha   90.00
_cell.angle_beta   90.00
_cell.angle_gamma   90.00
#
_symmetry.space_group_name_H-M   'P 1'
#
loop_
_entity.id
_entity.type
_entity.pdbx_description
1 polymer ?
#
loop_
_entity_poly.entity_id
_entity_poly.type
_entity_poly.pdbx_seq_one_letter_code
_entity_poly.pdbx_strand_id
1 'polypeptide(L)'
;MKTFDEDFNDFRQTCTFEKLFLKETFSPRKKDQLLLIPFVFAIAGCILLYFNCWIWGILLAIPGFLILFYYIILVQTKQAKRELKKNNLPFSTSFYKWKVPVHDGMRIREVAKLYKDTSDDVIVKRINMAKEKIKTDKSEIFIDIQNIISFFGKNFITLFLGFFMGLYSKSDLSDENFEALMSAVKLLFFYGLIVALMWVFFIKKNFTDMNKNKNEQYSDYIFVLENVLLLRM
;
A
#
# COMPACT_ATOMS: atom_id res chain seq x y z
N MET A 1 8.07 16.04 -29.04
CA MET A 1 8.43 16.36 -27.63
C MET A 1 7.31 15.84 -26.75
N LYS A 2 7.58 14.96 -25.77
CA LYS A 2 6.53 14.42 -24.90
C LYS A 2 5.93 15.51 -24.03
N THR A 3 4.61 15.50 -23.84
CA THR A 3 3.93 16.39 -22.89
C THR A 3 4.36 16.08 -21.46
N PHE A 4 4.11 16.98 -20.51
CA PHE A 4 4.40 16.73 -19.09
C PHE A 4 3.66 15.48 -18.58
N ASP A 5 2.39 15.33 -18.94
CA ASP A 5 1.58 14.20 -18.48
C ASP A 5 2.01 12.87 -19.11
N GLU A 6 2.45 12.87 -20.38
CA GLU A 6 3.07 11.70 -21.01
C GLU A 6 4.37 11.30 -20.31
N ASP A 7 5.27 12.26 -20.06
CA ASP A 7 6.54 11.99 -19.40
C ASP A 7 6.35 11.49 -17.97
N PHE A 8 5.44 12.13 -17.23
CA PHE A 8 5.12 11.74 -15.87
C PHE A 8 4.48 10.35 -15.80
N ASN A 9 3.56 10.04 -16.72
CA ASN A 9 2.97 8.71 -16.80
C ASN A 9 4.02 7.65 -17.14
N ASP A 10 4.89 7.92 -18.11
CA ASP A 10 6.00 7.02 -18.46
C ASP A 10 6.94 6.82 -17.26
N PHE A 11 7.31 7.89 -16.56
CA PHE A 11 8.13 7.81 -15.37
C PHE A 11 7.51 6.92 -14.30
N ARG A 12 6.24 7.14 -13.94
CA ARG A 12 5.51 6.30 -12.98
C ARG A 12 5.44 4.85 -13.44
N GLN A 13 5.29 4.65 -14.74
CA GLN A 13 5.13 3.32 -15.31
C GLN A 13 6.45 2.56 -15.44
N THR A 14 7.60 3.20 -15.46
CA THR A 14 8.88 2.55 -15.83
C THR A 14 10.04 2.79 -14.88
N CYS A 15 10.03 3.90 -14.13
CA CYS A 15 11.18 4.37 -13.35
C CYS A 15 11.15 4.00 -11.86
N THR A 16 10.24 3.12 -11.43
CA THR A 16 10.26 2.58 -10.05
C THR A 16 11.36 1.54 -9.91
N PHE A 17 11.90 1.36 -8.70
CA PHE A 17 13.00 0.42 -8.46
C PHE A 17 12.59 -1.01 -8.84
N GLU A 18 11.37 -1.39 -8.48
CA GLU A 18 10.77 -2.69 -8.74
C GLU A 18 10.69 -2.97 -10.24
N LYS A 19 10.36 -1.96 -11.04
CA LYS A 19 10.23 -2.11 -12.50
C LYS A 19 11.57 -2.06 -13.24
N LEU A 20 12.54 -1.33 -12.70
CA LEU A 20 13.88 -1.27 -13.27
C LEU A 20 14.68 -2.54 -12.97
N PHE A 21 14.62 -3.03 -11.73
CA PHE A 21 15.55 -4.04 -11.23
C PHE A 21 14.90 -5.36 -10.77
N LEU A 22 13.57 -5.40 -10.59
CA LEU A 22 12.83 -6.57 -10.10
C LEU A 22 11.70 -6.99 -11.06
N LYS A 23 12.03 -7.04 -12.35
CA LYS A 23 11.10 -7.34 -13.43
C LYS A 23 10.53 -8.76 -13.33
N GLU A 24 11.30 -9.73 -12.87
CA GLU A 24 10.83 -11.11 -12.74
C GLU A 24 9.90 -11.29 -11.53
N THR A 25 10.14 -10.55 -10.45
CA THR A 25 9.36 -10.63 -9.19
C THR A 25 8.06 -9.84 -9.25
N PHE A 26 8.06 -8.63 -9.84
CA PHE A 26 6.89 -7.74 -9.86
C PHE A 26 6.22 -7.61 -11.24
N SER A 27 6.53 -8.50 -12.20
CA SER A 27 5.88 -8.47 -13.52
C SER A 27 4.42 -8.94 -13.44
N PRO A 28 3.49 -8.23 -14.13
CA PRO A 28 2.08 -8.62 -14.19
C PRO A 28 1.83 -9.96 -14.90
N ARG A 29 2.83 -10.54 -15.60
CA ARG A 29 2.69 -11.83 -16.29
C ARG A 29 2.73 -13.03 -15.35
N LYS A 30 3.38 -12.93 -14.18
CA LYS A 30 3.33 -13.97 -13.15
C LYS A 30 2.24 -13.62 -12.15
N LYS A 31 0.97 -13.76 -12.58
CA LYS A 31 -0.12 -13.81 -11.62
C LYS A 31 0.04 -15.10 -10.83
N ASP A 32 0.38 -14.97 -9.55
CA ASP A 32 0.42 -16.11 -8.63
C ASP A 32 -1.01 -16.61 -8.38
N GLN A 33 -1.54 -17.36 -9.35
CA GLN A 33 -2.89 -17.95 -9.31
C GLN A 33 -3.08 -18.80 -8.05
N LEU A 34 -1.98 -19.33 -7.50
CA LEU A 34 -1.99 -20.08 -6.24
C LEU A 34 -2.45 -19.25 -5.04
N LEU A 35 -2.34 -17.92 -5.08
CA LEU A 35 -2.84 -17.03 -4.01
C LEU A 35 -4.35 -16.80 -4.07
N LEU A 36 -5.03 -17.14 -5.17
CA LEU A 36 -6.48 -17.09 -5.23
C LEU A 36 -7.11 -18.06 -4.23
N ILE A 37 -6.50 -19.23 -4.03
CA ILE A 37 -7.01 -20.26 -3.11
C ILE A 37 -7.11 -19.75 -1.66
N PRO A 38 -6.01 -19.28 -1.02
CA PRO A 38 -6.09 -18.73 0.33
C PRO A 38 -6.92 -17.45 0.41
N PHE A 39 -7.01 -16.66 -0.68
CA PHE A 39 -7.89 -15.49 -0.74
C PHE A 39 -9.37 -15.87 -0.74
N VAL A 40 -9.77 -16.88 -1.50
CA VAL A 40 -11.14 -17.42 -1.50
C VAL A 40 -11.48 -18.00 -0.12
N PHE A 41 -10.56 -18.71 0.53
CA PHE A 41 -10.78 -19.18 1.90
C PHE A 41 -10.92 -18.05 2.91
N ALA A 42 -10.13 -16.99 2.78
CA ALA A 42 -10.26 -15.81 3.63
C ALA A 42 -11.64 -15.15 3.48
N ILE A 43 -12.11 -14.98 2.23
CA ILE A 43 -13.43 -14.41 1.95
C ILE A 43 -14.55 -15.32 2.44
N ALA A 44 -14.49 -16.62 2.16
CA ALA A 44 -15.49 -17.59 2.60
C ALA A 44 -15.56 -17.66 4.13
N GLY A 45 -14.42 -17.62 4.81
CA GLY A 45 -14.34 -17.51 6.27
C GLY A 45 -15.03 -16.24 6.79
N CYS A 46 -14.77 -15.08 6.17
CA CYS A 46 -15.46 -13.83 6.52
C CYS A 46 -16.98 -13.90 6.31
N ILE A 47 -17.45 -14.55 5.25
CA ILE A 47 -18.88 -14.75 4.99
C ILE A 47 -19.50 -15.66 6.06
N LEU A 48 -18.82 -16.73 6.45
CA LEU A 48 -19.30 -17.63 7.51
C LEU A 48 -19.35 -16.96 8.89
N LEU A 49 -18.39 -16.08 9.18
CA LEU A 49 -18.44 -15.24 10.38
C LEU A 49 -19.67 -14.34 10.38
N TYR A 50 -20.04 -13.77 9.23
CA TYR A 50 -21.25 -12.96 9.07
C TYR A 50 -22.54 -13.73 9.39
N PHE A 51 -22.61 -15.02 9.02
CA PHE A 51 -23.76 -15.88 9.31
C PHE A 51 -23.67 -16.59 10.67
N ASN A 52 -22.92 -16.06 11.65
CA ASN A 52 -22.75 -16.65 12.99
C ASN A 52 -22.25 -18.10 12.98
N CYS A 53 -21.51 -18.52 11.94
CA CYS A 53 -20.81 -19.80 11.91
C CYS A 53 -19.37 -19.63 12.39
N TRP A 54 -19.21 -19.27 13.67
CA TRP A 54 -17.94 -18.78 14.25
C TRP A 54 -16.76 -19.75 14.10
N ILE A 55 -16.97 -21.03 14.42
CA ILE A 55 -15.90 -22.05 14.38
C ILE A 55 -15.35 -22.18 12.96
N TRP A 56 -16.23 -22.37 11.97
CA TRP A 56 -15.85 -22.53 10.57
C TRP A 56 -15.32 -21.23 9.95
N GLY A 57 -15.91 -20.10 10.33
CA GLY A 57 -15.48 -18.78 9.87
C GLY A 57 -14.07 -18.44 10.33
N ILE A 58 -13.73 -18.66 11.61
CA ILE A 58 -12.37 -18.47 12.15
C ILE A 58 -11.38 -19.44 11.50
N LEU A 59 -11.76 -20.72 11.39
CA LEU A 59 -10.92 -21.79 10.85
C LEU A 59 -10.55 -21.58 9.37
N LEU A 60 -11.37 -20.86 8.61
CA LEU A 60 -11.08 -20.51 7.22
C LEU A 60 -10.41 -19.13 7.07
N ALA A 61 -10.89 -18.13 7.80
CA ALA A 61 -10.39 -16.76 7.68
C ALA A 61 -8.93 -16.63 8.17
N ILE A 62 -8.63 -17.11 9.39
CA ILE A 62 -7.31 -16.90 10.00
C ILE A 62 -6.20 -17.58 9.18
N PRO A 63 -6.30 -18.87 8.82
CA PRO A 63 -5.28 -19.51 7.99
C PRO A 63 -5.17 -18.90 6.60
N GLY A 64 -6.29 -18.50 5.98
CA GLY A 64 -6.28 -17.82 4.68
C GLY A 64 -5.47 -16.52 4.71
N PHE A 65 -5.71 -15.67 5.73
CA PHE A 65 -4.94 -14.44 5.92
C PHE A 65 -3.47 -14.72 6.26
N LEU A 66 -3.19 -15.70 7.12
CA LEU A 66 -1.81 -16.07 7.48
C LEU A 66 -1.00 -16.54 6.27
N ILE A 67 -1.59 -17.36 5.40
CA ILE A 67 -0.92 -17.85 4.18
C ILE A 67 -0.62 -16.70 3.23
N LEU A 68 -1.60 -15.80 2.99
CA LEU A 68 -1.39 -14.63 2.15
C LEU A 68 -0.31 -13.71 2.72
N PHE A 69 -0.32 -13.48 4.03
CA PHE A 69 0.67 -12.66 4.73
C PHE A 69 2.08 -13.26 4.65
N TYR A 70 2.19 -14.56 4.94
CA TYR A 70 3.44 -15.30 4.82
C TYR A 70 3.99 -15.20 3.40
N TYR A 71 3.13 -15.34 2.40
CA TYR A 71 3.53 -15.25 1.00
C TYR A 71 4.07 -13.87 0.63
N ILE A 72 3.30 -12.81 0.90
CA ILE A 72 3.70 -11.42 0.54
C ILE A 72 4.97 -11.02 1.28
N ILE A 73 5.12 -11.38 2.57
CA ILE A 73 6.28 -10.95 3.33
C ILE A 73 7.50 -11.80 3.01
N LEU A 74 7.37 -13.13 2.93
CA LEU A 74 8.54 -14.01 2.88
C LEU A 74 8.84 -14.53 1.48
N VAL A 75 7.81 -14.91 0.73
CA VAL A 75 8.01 -15.46 -0.61
C VAL A 75 8.42 -14.35 -1.57
N GLN A 76 7.69 -13.24 -1.62
CA GLN A 76 8.08 -12.11 -2.48
C GLN A 76 9.42 -11.51 -2.06
N THR A 77 9.70 -11.36 -0.76
CA THR A 77 11.02 -10.88 -0.30
C THR A 77 12.14 -11.85 -0.70
N LYS A 78 11.92 -13.17 -0.60
CA LYS A 78 12.91 -14.15 -1.06
C LYS A 78 13.10 -14.10 -2.59
N GLN A 79 12.03 -13.95 -3.35
CA GLN A 79 12.09 -13.80 -4.82
C GLN A 79 12.85 -12.53 -5.20
N ALA A 80 12.52 -11.39 -4.60
CA ALA A 80 13.21 -10.12 -4.81
C ALA A 80 14.70 -10.24 -4.46
N LYS A 81 15.07 -10.87 -3.35
CA LYS A 81 16.48 -11.12 -3.00
C LYS A 81 17.20 -12.02 -4.00
N ARG A 82 16.54 -13.07 -4.49
CA ARG A 82 17.11 -13.96 -5.51
C ARG A 82 17.38 -13.20 -6.81
N GLU A 83 16.44 -12.36 -7.23
CA GLU A 83 16.59 -11.53 -8.42
C GLU A 83 17.68 -10.46 -8.25
N LEU A 84 17.74 -9.76 -7.10
CA LEU A 84 18.83 -8.83 -6.79
C LEU A 84 20.19 -9.52 -6.80
N LYS A 85 20.28 -10.72 -6.19
CA LYS A 85 21.51 -11.51 -6.21
C LYS A 85 21.92 -11.92 -7.64
N LYS A 86 20.96 -12.33 -8.48
CA LYS A 86 21.19 -12.67 -9.89
C LYS A 86 21.70 -11.46 -10.69
N ASN A 87 21.20 -10.26 -10.36
CA ASN A 87 21.58 -9.01 -11.01
C ASN A 87 22.82 -8.34 -10.36
N ASN A 88 23.52 -9.01 -9.44
CA ASN A 88 24.67 -8.46 -8.68
C ASN A 88 24.35 -7.14 -7.95
N LEU A 89 23.11 -6.96 -7.49
CA LEU A 89 22.66 -5.79 -6.74
C LEU A 89 22.67 -6.06 -5.24
N PRO A 90 22.97 -5.04 -4.40
CA PRO A 90 22.95 -5.19 -2.95
C PRO A 90 21.53 -5.48 -2.47
N PHE A 91 21.38 -6.21 -1.37
CA PHE A 91 20.09 -6.48 -0.75
C PHE A 91 20.23 -6.59 0.76
N SER A 92 19.14 -6.39 1.49
CA SER A 92 19.17 -6.44 2.96
C SER A 92 19.39 -7.87 3.46
N THR A 93 20.18 -8.04 4.51
CA THR A 93 20.37 -9.32 5.22
C THR A 93 19.12 -9.74 6.00
N SER A 94 18.26 -8.79 6.38
CA SER A 94 17.06 -9.04 7.18
C SER A 94 16.01 -9.89 6.46
N PHE A 95 15.42 -10.88 7.13
CA PHE A 95 14.56 -11.87 6.48
C PHE A 95 13.28 -11.30 5.84
N TYR A 96 12.74 -10.19 6.36
CA TYR A 96 11.49 -9.57 5.92
C TYR A 96 11.68 -8.30 5.06
N LYS A 97 12.94 -7.93 4.78
CA LYS A 97 13.29 -6.72 4.03
C LYS A 97 14.25 -7.09 2.91
N TRP A 98 14.04 -6.52 1.72
CA TRP A 98 14.94 -6.67 0.58
C TRP A 98 15.59 -5.35 0.17
N LYS A 99 14.87 -4.22 0.28
CA LYS A 99 15.35 -2.89 -0.12
C LYS A 99 16.45 -2.37 0.81
N VAL A 100 17.50 -1.76 0.24
CA VAL A 100 18.58 -1.07 0.97
C VAL A 100 18.67 0.39 0.53
N PRO A 101 19.22 1.32 1.35
CA PRO A 101 19.29 2.75 1.01
C PRO A 101 20.02 3.04 -0.31
N VAL A 102 21.03 2.23 -0.66
CA VAL A 102 21.83 2.37 -1.89
C VAL A 102 20.99 2.22 -3.17
N HIS A 103 19.84 1.54 -3.08
CA HIS A 103 18.93 1.35 -4.22
C HIS A 103 18.40 2.65 -4.81
N ASP A 104 18.22 3.69 -4.00
CA ASP A 104 17.70 4.97 -4.51
C ASP A 104 18.75 5.66 -5.39
N GLY A 105 20.04 5.62 -5.01
CA GLY A 105 21.13 6.12 -5.84
C GLY A 105 21.32 5.32 -7.14
N MET A 106 21.15 4.00 -7.09
CA MET A 106 21.17 3.15 -8.29
C MET A 106 20.02 3.48 -9.24
N ARG A 107 18.81 3.67 -8.71
CA ARG A 107 17.65 4.10 -9.48
C ARG A 107 17.90 5.43 -10.18
N ILE A 108 18.40 6.44 -9.45
CA ILE A 108 18.69 7.77 -10.01
C ILE A 108 19.67 7.65 -11.19
N ARG A 109 20.72 6.82 -11.09
CA ARG A 109 21.68 6.62 -12.18
C ARG A 109 21.07 5.99 -13.43
N GLU A 110 20.21 4.99 -13.28
CA GLU A 110 19.51 4.40 -14.44
C GLU A 110 18.53 5.39 -15.07
N VAL A 111 17.81 6.15 -14.26
CA VAL A 111 16.92 7.21 -14.75
C VAL A 111 17.72 8.29 -15.46
N ALA A 112 18.89 8.70 -14.95
CA ALA A 112 19.75 9.70 -15.59
C ALA A 112 20.12 9.32 -17.04
N LYS A 113 20.33 8.02 -17.31
CA LYS A 113 20.58 7.53 -18.67
C LYS A 113 19.37 7.74 -19.60
N LEU A 114 18.15 7.55 -19.10
CA LEU A 114 16.91 7.77 -19.88
C LEU A 114 16.74 9.23 -20.26
N TYR A 115 17.19 10.14 -19.40
CA TYR A 115 17.10 11.57 -19.63
C TYR A 115 18.32 12.15 -20.36
N LYS A 116 19.36 11.36 -20.70
CA LYS A 116 20.67 11.84 -21.18
C LYS A 116 20.59 12.93 -22.27
N ASP A 117 19.68 12.77 -23.23
CA ASP A 117 19.52 13.69 -24.37
C ASP A 117 18.47 14.79 -24.13
N THR A 118 17.86 14.83 -22.94
CA THR A 118 16.92 15.88 -22.52
C THR A 118 17.70 17.05 -21.96
N SER A 119 17.44 18.27 -22.46
CA SER A 119 18.10 19.47 -21.94
C SER A 119 17.70 19.77 -20.49
N ASP A 120 18.62 20.39 -19.74
CA ASP A 120 18.41 20.70 -18.33
C ASP A 120 17.22 21.65 -18.12
N ASP A 121 17.04 22.63 -19.02
CA ASP A 121 15.87 23.52 -19.02
C ASP A 121 14.54 22.77 -19.09
N VAL A 122 14.47 21.70 -19.87
CA VAL A 122 13.26 20.88 -20.00
C VAL A 122 13.01 20.09 -18.72
N ILE A 123 14.05 19.57 -18.09
CA ILE A 123 13.95 18.86 -16.80
C ILE A 123 13.49 19.83 -15.70
N VAL A 124 14.08 21.02 -15.61
CA VAL A 124 13.69 22.08 -14.66
C VAL A 124 12.24 22.49 -14.87
N LYS A 125 11.83 22.71 -16.12
CA LYS A 125 10.43 23.05 -16.45
C LYS A 125 9.45 21.99 -15.97
N ARG A 126 9.79 20.70 -16.15
CA ARG A 126 8.96 19.57 -15.70
C ARG A 126 8.90 19.44 -14.17
N ILE A 127 10.02 19.67 -13.48
CA ILE A 127 10.04 19.72 -12.00
C ILE A 127 9.10 20.82 -11.49
N ASN A 128 9.13 22.00 -12.10
CA ASN A 128 8.27 23.12 -11.71
C ASN A 128 6.78 22.81 -11.95
N MET A 129 6.43 22.21 -13.09
CA MET A 129 5.07 21.75 -13.37
C MET A 129 4.58 20.72 -12.33
N ALA A 130 5.44 19.79 -11.90
CA ALA A 130 5.09 18.84 -10.84
C ALA A 130 4.89 19.54 -9.48
N LYS A 131 5.74 20.53 -9.14
CA LYS A 131 5.60 21.34 -7.92
C LYS A 131 4.30 22.14 -7.90
N GLU A 132 3.89 22.69 -9.04
CA GLU A 132 2.61 23.40 -9.20
C GLU A 132 1.42 22.46 -9.00
N LYS A 133 1.42 21.27 -9.64
CA LYS A 133 0.34 20.28 -9.45
C LYS A 133 0.16 19.87 -7.99
N ILE A 134 1.25 19.69 -7.23
CA ILE A 134 1.16 19.40 -5.78
C ILE A 134 0.50 20.54 -5.00
N LYS A 135 0.80 21.79 -5.34
CA LYS A 135 0.23 22.97 -4.66
C LYS A 135 -1.28 23.09 -4.93
N THR A 136 -1.71 22.84 -6.16
CA THR A 136 -3.13 22.90 -6.56
C THR A 136 -3.96 21.76 -5.95
N ASP A 137 -3.40 20.55 -5.83
CA ASP A 137 -4.15 19.38 -5.31
C ASP A 137 -4.31 19.41 -3.77
N LYS A 138 -3.48 20.20 -3.07
CA LYS A 138 -3.58 20.39 -1.60
C LYS A 138 -4.78 21.25 -1.18
N SER A 139 -5.36 22.06 -2.07
CA SER A 139 -6.34 23.07 -1.67
C SER A 139 -7.78 22.59 -1.55
N GLU A 140 -8.18 21.43 -2.08
CA GLU A 140 -9.63 21.23 -2.30
C GLU A 140 -10.34 20.15 -1.46
N ILE A 141 -9.94 18.86 -1.35
CA ILE A 141 -10.88 17.88 -0.73
C ILE A 141 -10.20 16.73 0.06
N PHE A 142 -8.96 16.36 -0.26
CA PHE A 142 -8.36 15.12 0.27
C PHE A 142 -7.77 15.22 1.68
N ILE A 143 -7.39 16.42 2.12
CA ILE A 143 -6.84 16.65 3.48
C ILE A 143 -7.90 16.32 4.54
N ASP A 144 -9.17 16.60 4.25
CA ASP A 144 -10.26 16.32 5.20
C ASP A 144 -10.54 14.83 5.33
N ILE A 145 -10.67 14.07 4.24
CA ILE A 145 -11.02 12.65 4.32
C ILE A 145 -9.90 11.84 5.01
N GLN A 146 -8.63 12.12 4.73
CA GLN A 146 -7.52 11.39 5.35
C GLN A 146 -7.34 11.75 6.83
N ASN A 147 -7.56 13.02 7.20
CA ASN A 147 -7.59 13.45 8.59
C ASN A 147 -8.79 12.89 9.34
N ILE A 148 -9.96 12.83 8.71
CA ILE A 148 -11.18 12.21 9.24
C ILE A 148 -10.93 10.71 9.48
N ILE A 149 -10.41 9.97 8.50
CA ILE A 149 -10.10 8.54 8.65
C ILE A 149 -9.01 8.31 9.71
N SER A 150 -7.98 9.16 9.77
CA SER A 150 -6.94 9.07 10.79
C SER A 150 -7.47 9.41 12.19
N PHE A 151 -8.36 10.39 12.30
CA PHE A 151 -9.06 10.75 13.52
C PHE A 151 -9.96 9.61 14.00
N PHE A 152 -10.78 9.04 13.11
CA PHE A 152 -11.62 7.89 13.42
C PHE A 152 -10.79 6.66 13.79
N GLY A 153 -9.70 6.38 13.08
CA GLY A 153 -8.81 5.27 13.39
C GLY A 153 -8.10 5.41 14.73
N LYS A 154 -7.63 6.62 15.09
CA LYS A 154 -6.95 6.90 16.37
C LYS A 154 -7.93 6.95 17.55
N ASN A 155 -9.13 7.48 17.33
CA ASN A 155 -10.16 7.61 18.36
C ASN A 155 -11.18 6.48 18.33
N PHE A 156 -10.95 5.43 17.53
CA PHE A 156 -11.89 4.32 17.33
C PHE A 156 -12.29 3.68 18.66
N ILE A 157 -11.29 3.35 19.50
CA ILE A 157 -11.50 2.74 20.81
C ILE A 157 -12.32 3.67 21.73
N THR A 158 -12.07 4.97 21.69
CA THR A 158 -12.72 5.98 22.54
C THR A 158 -14.17 6.26 22.11
N LEU A 159 -14.41 6.44 20.81
CA LEU A 159 -15.76 6.58 20.24
C LEU A 159 -16.60 5.34 20.51
N PHE A 160 -15.97 4.17 20.44
CA PHE A 160 -16.58 2.89 20.72
C PHE A 160 -16.94 2.70 22.20
N LEU A 161 -16.03 3.04 23.13
CA LEU A 161 -16.31 3.05 24.57
C LEU A 161 -17.45 4.01 24.93
N GLY A 162 -17.49 5.20 24.32
CA GLY A 162 -18.57 6.17 24.51
C GLY A 162 -19.92 5.67 24.00
N PHE A 163 -19.93 5.00 22.85
CA PHE A 163 -21.14 4.36 22.29
C PHE A 163 -21.63 3.21 23.18
N PHE A 164 -20.69 2.44 23.74
CA PHE A 164 -20.97 1.34 24.67
C PHE A 164 -21.59 1.83 25.99
N MET A 165 -21.01 2.88 26.59
CA MET A 165 -21.56 3.52 27.79
C MET A 165 -22.95 4.13 27.53
N GLY A 166 -23.13 4.77 26.38
CA GLY A 166 -24.41 5.36 25.98
C GLY A 166 -25.52 4.32 25.82
N LEU A 167 -25.22 3.15 25.25
CA LEU A 167 -26.18 2.06 25.09
C LEU A 167 -26.45 1.29 26.39
N TYR A 168 -25.43 1.07 27.22
CA TYR A 168 -25.58 0.43 28.53
C TYR A 168 -26.45 1.28 29.47
N SER A 169 -26.42 2.61 29.32
CA SER A 169 -27.26 3.53 30.10
C SER A 169 -28.76 3.52 29.73
N LYS A 170 -29.12 2.96 28.57
CA LYS A 170 -30.52 2.79 28.12
C LYS A 170 -30.95 1.34 28.33
N SER A 171 -31.10 0.97 29.59
CA SER A 171 -31.33 -0.40 30.08
C SER A 171 -32.78 -0.91 29.85
N ASP A 172 -33.18 -1.08 28.59
CA ASP A 172 -34.42 -1.79 28.20
C ASP A 172 -34.17 -2.83 27.07
N LEU A 173 -32.91 -3.26 26.89
CA LEU A 173 -32.58 -4.32 25.95
C LEU A 173 -32.72 -5.68 26.66
N SER A 174 -33.64 -6.53 26.19
CA SER A 174 -33.68 -7.93 26.58
C SER A 174 -32.31 -8.59 26.33
N ASP A 175 -31.97 -9.62 27.11
CA ASP A 175 -30.68 -10.32 27.02
C ASP A 175 -30.36 -10.77 25.58
N GLU A 176 -31.38 -11.20 24.81
CA GLU A 176 -31.25 -11.57 23.40
C GLU A 176 -30.87 -10.40 22.48
N ASN A 177 -31.46 -9.22 22.69
CA ASN A 177 -31.13 -8.02 21.91
C ASN A 177 -29.73 -7.50 22.26
N PHE A 178 -29.30 -7.67 23.52
CA PHE A 178 -27.95 -7.35 23.95
C PHE A 178 -26.92 -8.31 23.34
N GLU A 179 -27.19 -9.63 23.32
CA GLU A 179 -26.32 -10.61 22.64
C GLU A 179 -26.22 -10.38 21.14
N ALA A 180 -27.34 -10.10 20.46
CA ALA A 180 -27.35 -9.81 19.03
C ALA A 180 -26.57 -8.53 18.70
N LEU A 181 -26.73 -7.49 19.50
CA LEU A 181 -25.96 -6.25 19.40
C LEU A 181 -24.47 -6.49 19.66
N MET A 182 -24.14 -7.24 20.71
CA MET A 182 -22.74 -7.61 21.04
C MET A 182 -22.10 -8.46 19.95
N SER A 183 -22.86 -9.34 19.30
CA SER A 183 -22.40 -10.10 18.14
C SER A 183 -22.09 -9.16 16.96
N ALA A 184 -23.00 -8.24 16.63
CA ALA A 184 -22.80 -7.24 15.57
C ALA A 184 -21.59 -6.33 15.86
N VAL A 185 -21.40 -5.94 17.12
CA VAL A 185 -20.28 -5.12 17.59
C VAL A 185 -18.95 -5.88 17.52
N LYS A 186 -18.90 -7.14 17.95
CA LYS A 186 -17.73 -8.01 17.80
C LYS A 186 -17.39 -8.23 16.33
N LEU A 187 -18.41 -8.38 15.48
CA LEU A 187 -18.25 -8.54 14.04
C LEU A 187 -17.69 -7.28 13.39
N LEU A 188 -18.21 -6.09 13.74
CA LEU A 188 -17.68 -4.81 13.29
C LEU A 188 -16.24 -4.59 13.76
N PHE A 189 -15.90 -5.00 14.98
CA PHE A 189 -14.54 -4.92 15.50
C PHE A 189 -13.59 -5.86 14.76
N PHE A 190 -13.99 -7.12 14.55
CA PHE A 190 -13.17 -8.11 13.85
C PHE A 190 -13.00 -7.75 12.37
N TYR A 191 -14.07 -7.28 11.72
CA TYR A 191 -14.02 -6.81 10.34
C TYR A 191 -13.21 -5.52 10.21
N GLY A 192 -13.37 -4.58 11.13
CA GLY A 192 -12.56 -3.35 11.20
C GLY A 192 -11.07 -3.64 11.42
N LEU A 193 -10.74 -4.59 12.28
CA LEU A 193 -9.38 -5.07 12.50
C LEU A 193 -8.82 -5.75 11.25
N ILE A 194 -9.58 -6.64 10.60
CA ILE A 194 -9.18 -7.29 9.35
C ILE A 194 -8.97 -6.25 8.25
N VAL A 195 -9.89 -5.29 8.07
CA VAL A 195 -9.77 -4.22 7.08
C VAL A 195 -8.58 -3.33 7.40
N ALA A 196 -8.32 -3.00 8.67
CA ALA A 196 -7.15 -2.22 9.08
C ALA A 196 -5.84 -3.00 8.83
N LEU A 197 -5.79 -4.28 9.16
CA LEU A 197 -4.65 -5.16 8.89
C LEU A 197 -4.45 -5.35 7.38
N MET A 198 -5.53 -5.54 6.62
CA MET A 198 -5.48 -5.60 5.15
C MET A 198 -5.00 -4.28 4.56
N TRP A 199 -5.48 -3.15 5.07
CA TRP A 199 -5.07 -1.82 4.64
C TRP A 199 -3.60 -1.55 4.92
N VAL A 200 -3.13 -1.85 6.13
CA VAL A 200 -1.73 -1.65 6.55
C VAL A 200 -0.78 -2.61 5.84
N PHE A 201 -1.19 -3.86 5.54
CA PHE A 201 -0.29 -4.88 5.02
C PHE A 201 -0.42 -5.20 3.52
N PHE A 202 -1.63 -5.25 2.95
CA PHE A 202 -1.83 -5.50 1.51
C PHE A 202 -1.77 -4.20 0.72
N ILE A 203 -2.48 -3.17 1.19
CA ILE A 203 -2.63 -1.93 0.42
C ILE A 203 -1.42 -1.01 0.65
N LYS A 204 -1.02 -0.73 1.89
CA LYS A 204 0.17 0.12 2.13
C LYS A 204 1.52 -0.52 1.77
N LYS A 205 1.57 -1.77 1.28
CA LYS A 205 2.83 -2.42 0.85
C LYS A 205 2.84 -2.79 -0.63
N ASN A 206 1.72 -3.28 -1.21
CA ASN A 206 1.62 -3.54 -2.65
C ASN A 206 0.94 -2.39 -3.42
N PHE A 207 0.01 -1.65 -2.82
CA PHE A 207 -0.59 -0.46 -3.44
C PHE A 207 0.25 0.81 -3.26
N THR A 208 1.17 0.88 -2.31
CA THR A 208 2.13 2.01 -2.23
C THR A 208 3.07 2.10 -3.44
N ASP A 209 3.19 1.06 -4.26
CA ASP A 209 3.93 1.15 -5.54
C ASP A 209 3.00 1.40 -6.74
N MET A 210 1.68 1.15 -6.62
CA MET A 210 0.72 1.32 -7.71
C MET A 210 -0.22 2.54 -7.58
N ASN A 211 -0.66 2.90 -6.37
CA ASN A 211 -1.41 4.12 -6.01
C ASN A 211 -0.70 4.86 -4.86
N LYS A 212 0.54 5.29 -5.05
CA LYS A 212 1.01 6.49 -4.33
C LYS A 212 -0.01 7.61 -4.57
N ASN A 213 -0.31 8.41 -3.55
CA ASN A 213 -1.07 9.66 -3.74
C ASN A 213 -0.43 10.41 -4.93
N LYS A 214 -1.21 11.01 -5.84
CA LYS A 214 -0.66 11.77 -6.98
C LYS A 214 0.44 12.73 -6.51
N ASN A 215 0.26 13.34 -5.34
CA ASN A 215 1.26 14.22 -4.72
C ASN A 215 2.55 13.51 -4.29
N GLU A 216 2.47 12.28 -3.78
CA GLU A 216 3.66 11.46 -3.48
C GLU A 216 4.37 11.01 -4.76
N GLN A 217 3.62 10.72 -5.84
CA GLN A 217 4.19 10.40 -7.15
C GLN A 217 4.91 11.62 -7.74
N TYR A 218 4.31 12.80 -7.66
CA TYR A 218 4.94 14.05 -8.08
C TYR A 218 6.17 14.34 -7.22
N SER A 219 6.13 14.08 -5.90
CA SER A 219 7.27 14.27 -5.00
C SER A 219 8.43 13.32 -5.32
N ASP A 220 8.15 12.05 -5.64
CA ASP A 220 9.16 11.08 -6.08
C ASP A 220 9.74 11.46 -7.45
N TYR A 221 8.90 11.94 -8.38
CA TYR A 221 9.33 12.47 -9.67
C TYR A 221 10.28 13.66 -9.52
N ILE A 222 9.91 14.64 -8.69
CA ILE A 222 10.74 15.81 -8.37
C ILE A 222 12.07 15.35 -7.78
N PHE A 223 12.04 14.52 -6.73
CA PHE A 223 13.24 14.04 -6.06
C PHE A 223 14.21 13.36 -7.04
N VAL A 224 13.71 12.46 -7.90
CA VAL A 224 14.58 11.76 -8.86
C VAL A 224 15.16 12.73 -9.88
N LEU A 225 14.34 13.60 -10.47
CA LEU A 225 14.83 14.53 -11.50
C LEU A 225 15.79 15.59 -10.97
N GLU A 226 15.56 16.09 -9.75
CA GLU A 226 16.52 17.00 -9.08
C GLU A 226 17.87 16.29 -8.89
N ASN A 227 17.88 15.02 -8.48
CA ASN A 227 19.11 14.26 -8.36
C ASN A 227 19.74 13.90 -9.72
N VAL A 228 18.95 13.74 -10.78
CA VAL A 228 19.48 13.58 -12.15
C VAL A 228 20.22 14.84 -12.60
N LEU A 229 19.68 16.03 -12.32
CA LEU A 229 20.37 17.30 -12.59
C LEU A 229 21.67 17.41 -11.79
N LEU A 230 21.66 17.04 -10.51
CA LEU A 230 22.86 17.05 -9.67
C LEU A 230 23.95 16.09 -10.18
N LEU A 231 23.60 14.99 -10.85
CA LEU A 231 24.57 14.07 -11.44
C LEU A 231 25.21 14.61 -12.74
N ARG A 232 24.64 15.66 -13.35
CA ARG A 232 25.15 16.28 -14.59
C ARG A 232 26.07 17.46 -14.34
N MET A 233 25.95 18.10 -13.17
CA MET A 233 26.82 19.16 -12.69
C MET A 233 28.17 18.58 -12.26
#